data_AF-X6L8V2-F1
#
_entry.id   AF-X6L8V2-F1
#
_cell.length_a   1.000
_cell.length_b   1.000
_cell.length_c   1.000
_cell.angle_alpha   90.00
_cell.angle_beta   90.00
_cell.angle_gamma   90.00
#
_symmetry.space_group_name_H-M   'P 1'
#
loop_
_entity.id
_entity.type
_entity.pdbx_description
1 polymer ?
#
loop_
_entity_poly.entity_id
_entity_poly.type
_entity_poly.pdbx_seq_one_letter_code
_entity_poly.pdbx_strand_id
1 'polypeptide(L)'
;SLKIKLSKLGHDDISVANSYNNLAIIYGKKGGYDREIEYSEKSLKIYLNKFKPDNITVAASYNSLGFVYENKGEHDIAIEYYEKFLKFFLNKFGSDNLCVDDLYNNLGLVYGKKGKCDKAIEYYWINWNLITLMLLLHTKILALVYYDKQEYDKAMEFGKKTLDLRLKKLDSNHLD
;
A
#
# COMPACT_ATOMS: atom_id res chain seq x y z
N SER A 1 12.99 5.19 28.58
CA SER A 1 14.23 5.32 27.77
C SER A 1 14.56 3.96 27.14
N LEU A 2 14.94 3.93 25.85
CA LEU A 2 15.35 2.71 25.14
C LEU A 2 16.45 1.93 25.90
N LYS A 3 17.42 2.64 26.49
CA LYS A 3 18.50 2.05 27.28
C LYS A 3 17.99 1.20 28.45
N ILE A 4 16.94 1.65 29.14
CA ILE A 4 16.33 0.93 30.27
C ILE A 4 15.60 -0.33 29.78
N LYS A 5 14.92 -0.24 28.63
CA LYS A 5 14.21 -1.39 28.05
C LYS A 5 15.19 -2.47 27.61
N LEU A 6 16.29 -2.08 26.95
CA LEU A 6 17.35 -3.01 26.56
C LEU A 6 17.94 -3.74 27.78
N SER A 7 18.21 -3.03 28.88
CA SER A 7 18.79 -3.65 30.09
C SER A 7 17.81 -4.54 30.86
N LYS A 8 16.50 -4.25 30.81
CA LYS A 8 15.50 -4.99 31.60
C LYS A 8 14.80 -6.11 30.85
N LEU A 9 14.58 -5.94 29.55
CA LEU A 9 13.74 -6.82 28.73
C LEU A 9 14.54 -7.57 27.66
N GLY A 10 15.80 -7.17 27.43
CA GLY A 10 16.64 -7.74 26.38
C GLY A 10 16.40 -7.12 25.01
N HIS A 11 17.22 -7.53 24.04
CA HIS A 11 17.25 -6.92 22.70
C HIS A 11 16.07 -7.31 21.80
N ASP A 12 15.43 -8.46 22.06
CA ASP A 12 14.34 -8.99 21.23
C ASP A 12 12.93 -8.65 21.75
N ASP A 13 12.80 -7.74 22.72
CA ASP A 13 11.48 -7.39 23.26
C ASP A 13 10.67 -6.48 22.32
N ILE A 14 9.35 -6.71 22.21
CA ILE A 14 8.45 -5.92 21.35
C ILE A 14 8.47 -4.44 21.75
N SER A 15 8.60 -4.12 23.03
CA SER A 15 8.67 -2.74 23.50
C SER A 15 9.98 -2.04 23.10
N VAL A 16 11.06 -2.81 22.84
CA VAL A 16 12.31 -2.32 22.25
C VAL A 16 12.11 -2.04 20.77
N ALA A 17 11.46 -2.95 20.03
CA ALA A 17 11.09 -2.73 18.63
C ALA A 17 10.26 -1.45 18.44
N ASN A 18 9.25 -1.24 19.31
CA ASN A 18 8.43 -0.02 19.30
C ASN A 18 9.27 1.24 19.57
N SER A 19 10.27 1.14 20.45
CA SER A 19 11.18 2.26 20.72
C SER A 19 12.11 2.55 19.54
N TYR A 20 12.58 1.55 18.81
CA TYR A 20 13.32 1.76 17.56
C TYR A 20 12.44 2.37 16.48
N ASN A 21 11.21 1.88 16.29
CA ASN A 21 10.27 2.46 15.33
C ASN A 21 10.01 3.96 15.61
N ASN A 22 9.83 4.32 16.88
CA ASN A 22 9.66 5.72 17.26
C ASN A 22 10.90 6.58 16.97
N LEU A 23 12.10 6.04 17.16
CA LEU A 23 13.34 6.73 16.79
C LEU A 23 13.44 6.91 15.28
N ALA A 24 13.09 5.89 14.50
CA ALA A 24 13.07 5.97 13.04
C ALA A 24 12.19 7.13 12.57
N ILE A 25 10.94 7.20 13.04
CA ILE A 25 9.99 8.28 12.70
C ILE A 25 10.55 9.66 13.07
N ILE A 26 11.21 9.79 14.23
CA ILE A 26 11.83 11.05 14.66
C ILE A 26 12.96 11.46 13.71
N TYR A 27 13.79 10.51 13.27
CA TYR A 27 14.87 10.80 12.33
C TYR A 27 14.36 11.11 10.93
N GLY A 28 13.33 10.42 10.45
CA GLY A 28 12.67 10.73 9.18
C GLY A 28 12.10 12.13 9.15
N LYS A 29 11.42 12.56 10.22
CA LYS A 29 10.93 13.95 10.37
C LYS A 29 12.04 15.01 10.41
N LYS A 30 13.28 14.61 10.71
CA LYS A 30 14.46 15.48 10.66
C LYS A 30 15.21 15.42 9.33
N GLY A 31 14.73 14.64 8.36
CA GLY A 31 15.40 14.41 7.07
C GLY A 31 16.60 13.46 7.14
N GLY A 32 16.77 12.71 8.23
CA GLY A 32 17.88 11.78 8.43
C GLY A 32 17.56 10.36 7.95
N TYR A 33 17.51 10.15 6.63
CA TYR A 33 17.12 8.86 6.04
C TYR A 33 17.98 7.67 6.50
N ASP A 34 19.31 7.83 6.61
CA ASP A 34 20.18 6.72 7.05
C ASP A 34 19.83 6.22 8.46
N ARG A 35 19.57 7.14 9.39
CA ARG A 35 19.19 6.78 10.76
C ARG A 35 17.77 6.25 10.83
N GLU A 36 16.87 6.79 10.01
CA GLU A 36 15.50 6.26 9.89
C GLU A 36 15.52 4.80 9.42
N ILE A 37 16.31 4.48 8.39
CA ILE A 37 16.50 3.12 7.88
C ILE A 37 17.10 2.23 8.97
N GLU A 38 18.21 2.64 9.59
CA GLU A 38 18.91 1.86 10.62
C GLU A 38 17.95 1.44 11.75
N TYR A 39 17.15 2.38 12.26
CA TYR A 39 16.22 2.08 13.35
C TYR A 39 14.98 1.32 12.88
N SER A 40 14.50 1.55 11.65
CA SER A 40 13.41 0.79 11.05
C SER A 40 13.79 -0.68 10.86
N GLU A 41 15.00 -0.97 10.37
CA GLU A 41 15.51 -2.33 10.19
C GLU A 41 15.73 -3.05 11.52
N LYS A 42 16.25 -2.35 12.54
CA LYS A 42 16.36 -2.89 13.90
C LYS A 42 14.99 -3.27 14.48
N SER A 43 13.98 -2.43 14.25
CA SER A 43 12.60 -2.71 14.67
C SER A 43 12.02 -3.91 13.93
N LEU A 44 12.13 -3.92 12.59
CA LEU A 44 11.65 -5.00 11.72
C LEU A 44 12.28 -6.34 12.08
N LYS A 45 13.59 -6.38 12.38
CA LYS A 45 14.28 -7.61 12.79
C LYS A 45 13.64 -8.23 14.04
N ILE A 46 13.33 -7.41 15.04
CA ILE A 46 12.68 -7.89 16.26
C ILE A 46 11.24 -8.34 15.96
N TYR A 47 10.49 -7.60 15.13
CA TYR A 47 9.15 -8.02 14.74
C TYR A 47 9.15 -9.35 13.99
N LEU A 48 10.11 -9.61 13.11
CA LEU A 48 10.26 -10.90 12.42
C LEU A 48 10.65 -12.04 13.37
N ASN A 49 11.37 -11.74 14.47
CA ASN A 49 11.68 -12.73 15.49
C ASN A 49 10.45 -13.08 16.36
N LYS A 50 9.54 -12.11 16.57
CA LYS A 50 8.39 -12.26 17.48
C LYS A 50 7.09 -12.62 16.78
N PHE A 51 6.97 -12.30 15.50
CA PHE A 51 5.78 -12.52 14.71
C PHE A 51 6.13 -13.32 13.46
N LYS A 52 5.14 -14.05 12.96
CA LYS A 52 5.24 -14.66 11.64
C LYS A 52 5.30 -13.57 10.56
N PRO A 53 5.90 -13.85 9.39
CA PRO A 53 5.96 -12.88 8.27
C PRO A 53 4.59 -12.39 7.78
N ASP A 54 3.51 -13.12 8.07
CA ASP A 54 2.12 -12.76 7.78
C ASP A 54 1.45 -11.94 8.90
N ASN A 55 2.23 -11.19 9.70
CA ASN A 55 1.75 -10.25 10.71
C ASN A 55 1.66 -8.81 10.16
N ILE A 56 0.57 -8.12 10.48
CA ILE A 56 0.30 -6.74 10.04
C ILE A 56 1.39 -5.73 10.45
N THR A 57 2.05 -5.94 11.60
CA THR A 57 3.14 -5.08 12.08
C THR A 57 4.39 -5.23 11.23
N VAL A 58 4.69 -6.46 10.82
CA VAL A 58 5.80 -6.76 9.90
C VAL A 58 5.52 -6.15 8.52
N ALA A 59 4.30 -6.31 8.02
CA ALA A 59 3.88 -5.71 6.76
C ALA A 59 4.00 -4.17 6.78
N ALA A 60 3.47 -3.52 7.82
CA ALA A 60 3.59 -2.06 7.96
C ALA A 60 5.06 -1.59 7.96
N SER A 61 5.96 -2.38 8.55
CA SER A 61 7.40 -2.10 8.55
C SER A 61 8.01 -2.19 7.14
N TYR A 62 7.55 -3.14 6.31
CA TYR A 62 7.96 -3.21 4.91
C TYR A 62 7.51 -1.98 4.12
N ASN A 63 6.26 -1.55 4.25
CA ASN A 63 5.79 -0.35 3.56
C ASN A 63 6.58 0.91 3.95
N SER A 64 6.83 1.09 5.25
CA SER A 64 7.63 2.21 5.75
C SER A 64 9.06 2.20 5.20
N LEU A 65 9.73 1.04 5.21
CA LEU A 65 11.07 0.92 4.64
C LEU A 65 11.08 1.18 3.13
N GLY A 66 10.09 0.68 2.39
CA GLY A 66 9.93 0.97 0.96
C GLY A 66 9.90 2.47 0.68
N PHE A 67 9.08 3.21 1.45
CA PHE A 67 8.97 4.67 1.33
C PHE A 67 10.27 5.41 1.65
N VAL A 68 11.00 4.99 2.69
CA VAL A 68 12.25 5.66 3.08
C VAL A 68 13.35 5.40 2.06
N TYR A 69 13.49 4.16 1.58
CA TYR A 69 14.45 3.81 0.53
C TYR A 69 14.12 4.52 -0.80
N GLU A 70 12.83 4.67 -1.14
CA GLU A 70 12.41 5.46 -2.29
C GLU A 70 12.90 6.91 -2.17
N ASN A 71 12.61 7.57 -1.04
CA ASN A 71 12.98 8.97 -0.84
C ASN A 71 14.50 9.19 -0.82
N LYS A 72 15.26 8.16 -0.41
CA LYS A 72 16.73 8.16 -0.46
C LYS A 72 17.27 7.94 -1.87
N GLY A 73 16.45 7.48 -2.82
CA GLY A 73 16.86 7.16 -4.18
C GLY A 73 17.40 5.74 -4.36
N GLU A 74 17.21 4.86 -3.38
CA GLU A 74 17.59 3.45 -3.44
C GLU A 74 16.41 2.60 -3.95
N HIS A 75 16.07 2.81 -5.23
CA HIS A 75 14.83 2.34 -5.86
C HIS A 75 14.70 0.81 -5.91
N ASP A 76 15.81 0.08 -6.08
CA ASP A 76 15.81 -1.39 -6.07
C ASP A 76 15.33 -1.94 -4.72
N ILE A 77 15.86 -1.40 -3.63
CA ILE A 77 15.52 -1.83 -2.28
C ILE A 77 14.09 -1.41 -1.93
N ALA A 78 13.68 -0.21 -2.37
CA ALA A 78 12.30 0.25 -2.21
C ALA A 78 11.30 -0.73 -2.84
N ILE A 79 11.56 -1.16 -4.08
CA ILE A 79 10.73 -2.16 -4.78
C ILE A 79 10.65 -3.46 -3.99
N GLU A 80 11.77 -4.00 -3.50
CA GLU A 80 11.75 -5.25 -2.73
C GLU A 80 10.85 -5.16 -1.49
N TYR A 81 10.90 -4.04 -0.77
CA TYR A 81 10.07 -3.82 0.40
C TYR A 81 8.60 -3.63 0.04
N TYR A 82 8.29 -2.86 -1.01
CA TYR A 82 6.93 -2.73 -1.51
C TYR A 82 6.34 -4.05 -2.01
N GLU A 83 7.11 -4.88 -2.71
CA GLU A 83 6.66 -6.21 -3.16
C GLU A 83 6.41 -7.17 -1.99
N LYS A 84 7.22 -7.11 -0.91
CA LYS A 84 6.96 -7.86 0.33
C LYS A 84 5.65 -7.41 0.99
N PHE A 85 5.39 -6.11 1.04
CA PHE A 85 4.14 -5.56 1.55
C PHE A 85 2.94 -5.97 0.69
N LEU A 86 3.07 -5.90 -0.64
CA LEU A 86 2.03 -6.31 -1.59
C LEU A 86 1.67 -7.78 -1.41
N LYS A 87 2.68 -8.66 -1.32
CA LYS A 87 2.49 -10.09 -1.09
C LYS A 87 1.73 -10.37 0.20
N PHE A 88 2.06 -9.66 1.28
CA PHE A 88 1.30 -9.77 2.53
C PHE A 88 -0.17 -9.40 2.33
N PHE A 89 -0.43 -8.25 1.69
CA PHE A 89 -1.79 -7.73 1.52
C PHE A 89 -2.65 -8.66 0.67
N LEU A 90 -2.12 -9.10 -0.48
CA LEU A 90 -2.82 -10.02 -1.37
C LEU A 90 -3.14 -11.34 -0.68
N ASN A 91 -2.20 -11.90 0.09
CA ASN A 91 -2.44 -13.14 0.83
C ASN A 91 -3.48 -12.99 1.95
N LYS A 92 -3.53 -11.83 2.61
CA LYS A 92 -4.38 -11.62 3.79
C LYS A 92 -5.79 -11.15 3.44
N PHE A 93 -5.92 -10.31 2.41
CA PHE A 93 -7.14 -9.59 2.10
C PHE A 93 -7.65 -9.81 0.67
N GLY A 94 -6.89 -10.52 -0.17
CA GLY A 94 -7.23 -10.73 -1.58
C GLY A 94 -6.85 -9.54 -2.47
N SER A 95 -7.05 -9.72 -3.77
CA SER A 95 -6.74 -8.73 -4.82
C SER A 95 -7.69 -7.54 -4.89
N ASP A 96 -8.88 -7.67 -4.30
CA ASP A 96 -9.98 -6.74 -4.53
C ASP A 96 -10.04 -5.64 -3.46
N ASN A 97 -8.98 -5.52 -2.64
CA ASN A 97 -8.91 -4.57 -1.54
C ASN A 97 -8.15 -3.29 -1.94
N LEU A 98 -8.78 -2.13 -1.71
CA LEU A 98 -8.23 -0.80 -2.01
C LEU A 98 -7.05 -0.39 -1.11
N CYS A 99 -6.77 -1.14 -0.03
CA CYS A 99 -5.62 -0.86 0.84
C CYS A 99 -4.27 -1.00 0.13
N VAL A 100 -4.24 -1.50 -1.11
CA VAL A 100 -3.04 -1.54 -1.96
C VAL A 100 -3.03 -0.48 -3.08
N ASP A 101 -3.99 0.45 -3.10
CA ASP A 101 -4.06 1.50 -4.12
C ASP A 101 -2.78 2.36 -4.15
N ASP A 102 -2.46 2.96 -3.01
CA ASP A 102 -1.22 3.72 -2.80
C ASP A 102 0.03 2.89 -3.10
N LEU A 103 -0.01 1.59 -2.81
CA LEU A 103 1.12 0.69 -3.03
C LEU A 103 1.40 0.45 -4.52
N TYR A 104 0.36 0.22 -5.33
CA TYR A 104 0.51 0.09 -6.77
C TYR A 104 0.99 1.41 -7.39
N ASN A 105 0.49 2.55 -6.91
CA ASN A 105 0.99 3.85 -7.33
C ASN A 105 2.48 4.06 -6.98
N ASN A 106 2.90 3.68 -5.77
CA ASN A 106 4.30 3.75 -5.35
C ASN A 106 5.19 2.83 -6.21
N LEU A 107 4.77 1.58 -6.43
CA LEU A 107 5.51 0.66 -7.31
C LEU A 107 5.62 1.22 -8.74
N GLY A 108 4.52 1.70 -9.31
CA GLY A 108 4.51 2.32 -10.64
C GLY A 108 5.49 3.50 -10.73
N LEU A 109 5.47 4.36 -9.71
CA LEU A 109 6.34 5.53 -9.64
C LEU A 109 7.82 5.15 -9.48
N VAL A 110 8.15 4.19 -8.62
CA VAL A 110 9.53 3.74 -8.42
C VAL A 110 10.07 3.03 -9.67
N TYR A 111 9.26 2.20 -10.34
CA TYR A 111 9.64 1.60 -11.62
C TYR A 111 9.82 2.67 -12.71
N GLY A 112 9.00 3.72 -12.74
CA GLY A 112 9.13 4.87 -13.64
C GLY A 112 10.43 5.64 -13.40
N LYS A 113 10.77 5.95 -12.15
CA LYS A 113 12.06 6.59 -11.78
C LYS A 113 13.27 5.75 -12.21
N LYS A 114 13.12 4.43 -12.33
CA LYS A 114 14.16 3.51 -12.86
C LYS A 114 14.19 3.42 -14.39
N GLY A 115 13.32 4.13 -15.11
CA GLY A 115 13.18 4.01 -16.56
C GLY A 115 12.54 2.69 -17.01
N LYS A 116 11.93 1.91 -16.10
CA LYS A 116 11.20 0.67 -16.43
C LYS A 116 9.74 1.00 -16.73
N CYS A 117 9.51 1.71 -17.83
CA CYS A 117 8.21 2.23 -18.24
C CYS A 117 7.13 1.16 -18.34
N ASP A 118 7.42 0.00 -18.94
CA ASP A 118 6.43 -1.07 -19.12
C ASP A 118 5.89 -1.58 -17.78
N LYS A 119 6.78 -1.81 -16.81
CA LYS A 119 6.37 -2.18 -15.45
C LYS A 119 5.62 -1.06 -14.74
N ALA A 120 6.00 0.19 -14.95
CA ALA A 120 5.27 1.31 -14.37
C ALA A 120 3.83 1.36 -14.90
N ILE A 121 3.66 1.19 -16.22
CA ILE A 121 2.36 1.11 -16.89
C ILE A 121 1.54 -0.05 -16.34
N GLU A 122 2.14 -1.24 -16.18
CA GLU A 122 1.48 -2.41 -15.60
C GLU A 122 0.87 -2.08 -14.22
N TYR A 123 1.66 -1.51 -13.30
CA TYR A 123 1.17 -1.15 -11.97
C TYR A 123 0.10 -0.05 -11.98
N TYR A 124 0.25 0.98 -12.81
CA TYR A 124 -0.79 2.00 -12.96
C TYR A 124 -2.07 1.45 -13.58
N TRP A 125 -1.97 0.49 -14.50
CA TRP A 125 -3.11 -0.17 -15.10
C TRP A 125 -3.84 -1.08 -14.11
N ILE A 126 -3.11 -1.81 -13.26
CA ILE A 126 -3.69 -2.60 -12.16
C ILE A 126 -4.45 -1.67 -11.19
N ASN A 127 -3.80 -0.59 -10.76
CA ASN A 127 -4.38 0.43 -9.89
C ASN A 127 -5.69 0.98 -10.47
N TRP A 128 -5.63 1.44 -11.72
CA TRP A 128 -6.79 2.00 -12.43
C TRP A 128 -7.95 1.01 -12.55
N ASN A 129 -7.66 -0.26 -12.83
CA ASN A 129 -8.67 -1.31 -12.92
C ASN A 129 -9.37 -1.57 -11.59
N LEU A 130 -8.62 -1.58 -10.48
CA LEU A 130 -9.16 -1.77 -9.14
C LEU A 130 -10.11 -0.63 -8.76
N ILE A 131 -9.68 0.62 -8.96
CA ILE A 131 -10.52 1.81 -8.72
C ILE A 131 -11.79 1.76 -9.59
N THR A 132 -11.66 1.39 -10.86
CA THR A 132 -12.79 1.32 -11.79
C THR A 132 -13.81 0.25 -11.39
N LEU A 133 -13.36 -0.94 -10.96
CA LEU A 133 -14.24 -2.01 -10.45
C LEU A 133 -15.03 -1.57 -9.22
N MET A 134 -14.37 -0.88 -8.29
CA MET A 134 -15.04 -0.32 -7.11
C MET A 134 -16.09 0.71 -7.51
N LEU A 135 -15.75 1.67 -8.38
CA LEU A 135 -16.68 2.70 -8.84
C LEU A 135 -17.92 2.07 -9.48
N LEU A 136 -17.74 1.05 -10.32
CA LEU A 136 -18.84 0.26 -10.90
C LEU A 136 -19.74 -0.36 -9.83
N LEU A 137 -19.15 -0.94 -8.77
CA LEU A 137 -19.92 -1.52 -7.67
C LEU A 137 -20.71 -0.44 -6.91
N HIS A 138 -20.08 0.67 -6.55
CA HIS A 138 -20.73 1.77 -5.84
C HIS A 138 -21.85 2.42 -6.65
N THR A 139 -21.63 2.73 -7.93
CA THR A 139 -22.67 3.33 -8.78
C THR A 139 -23.83 2.37 -8.99
N LYS A 140 -23.57 1.07 -9.12
CA LYS A 140 -24.62 0.04 -9.20
C LYS A 140 -25.44 -0.03 -7.91
N ILE A 141 -24.80 -0.06 -6.76
CA ILE A 141 -25.49 -0.10 -5.46
C ILE A 141 -26.32 1.16 -5.26
N LEU A 142 -25.77 2.34 -5.55
CA LEU A 142 -26.51 3.61 -5.46
C LEU A 142 -27.74 3.62 -6.38
N ALA A 143 -27.61 3.14 -7.61
CA ALA A 143 -28.75 3.04 -8.53
C ALA A 143 -29.87 2.15 -7.95
N LEU A 144 -29.52 1.00 -7.36
CA LEU A 144 -30.49 0.12 -6.70
C LEU A 144 -31.13 0.76 -5.47
N VAL A 145 -30.33 1.40 -4.61
CA VAL A 145 -30.84 2.08 -3.41
C VAL A 145 -31.80 3.22 -3.78
N TYR A 146 -31.49 4.02 -4.82
CA TYR A 146 -32.40 5.07 -5.28
C TYR A 146 -33.67 4.51 -5.92
N TYR A 147 -33.57 3.38 -6.62
CA TYR A 147 -34.73 2.68 -7.17
C TYR A 147 -35.69 2.24 -6.06
N ASP A 148 -35.16 1.63 -4.98
CA ASP A 148 -35.95 1.19 -3.82
C ASP A 148 -36.59 2.36 -3.07
N LYS A 149 -35.93 3.53 -3.06
CA LYS A 149 -36.48 4.80 -2.54
C LYS A 149 -37.48 5.48 -3.48
N GLN A 150 -37.76 4.91 -4.65
CA GLN A 150 -38.62 5.49 -5.70
C GLN A 150 -38.11 6.85 -6.25
N GLU A 151 -36.81 7.14 -6.09
CA GLU A 151 -36.14 8.30 -6.67
C GLU A 151 -35.59 7.94 -8.06
N TYR A 152 -36.49 7.69 -9.02
CA TYR A 152 -36.15 7.07 -10.31
C TYR A 152 -35.18 7.88 -11.18
N ASP A 153 -35.25 9.22 -11.14
CA ASP A 153 -34.32 10.07 -11.89
C ASP A 153 -32.87 9.84 -11.45
N LYS A 154 -32.64 9.74 -10.14
CA LYS A 154 -31.31 9.44 -9.57
C LYS A 154 -30.90 8.00 -9.86
N ALA A 155 -31.83 7.05 -9.76
CA ALA A 155 -31.56 5.67 -10.12
C ALA A 155 -31.07 5.56 -11.58
N MET A 156 -31.72 6.28 -12.50
CA MET A 156 -31.32 6.32 -13.91
C MET A 156 -29.98 7.05 -14.11
N GLU A 157 -29.71 8.13 -13.37
CA GLU A 157 -28.43 8.84 -13.40
C GLU A 157 -27.26 7.91 -13.03
N PHE A 158 -27.35 7.20 -11.90
CA PHE A 158 -26.30 6.26 -11.47
C PHE A 158 -26.24 5.00 -12.35
N GLY A 159 -27.36 4.56 -12.92
CA GLY A 159 -27.40 3.50 -13.93
C GLY A 159 -26.60 3.86 -15.19
N LYS A 160 -26.78 5.08 -15.71
CA LYS A 160 -26.00 5.61 -16.85
C LYS A 160 -24.51 5.71 -16.52
N LYS A 161 -24.15 6.26 -15.36
CA LYS A 161 -22.75 6.32 -14.89
C LYS A 161 -22.09 4.93 -14.86
N THR A 162 -22.82 3.92 -14.41
CA THR A 162 -22.33 2.53 -14.39
C THR A 162 -22.07 2.00 -15.81
N LEU A 163 -22.97 2.29 -16.76
CA LEU A 163 -22.81 1.89 -18.15
C LEU A 163 -21.59 2.58 -18.80
N ASP A 164 -21.44 3.89 -18.60
CA ASP A 164 -20.32 4.67 -19.14
C ASP A 164 -18.96 4.15 -18.63
N LEU A 165 -18.86 3.84 -17.33
CA LEU A 165 -17.66 3.24 -16.75
C LEU A 165 -17.36 1.86 -17.36
N ARG A 166 -18.38 1.05 -17.65
CA ARG A 166 -18.22 -0.26 -18.27
C ARG A 166 -17.72 -0.16 -19.71
N LEU A 167 -18.21 0.82 -20.47
CA LEU A 167 -17.75 1.09 -21.84
C LEU A 167 -16.30 1.54 -21.85
N LYS A 168 -15.92 2.52 -21.03
CA LYS A 168 -14.53 2.97 -20.90
C LYS A 168 -13.56 1.83 -20.57
N LYS A 169 -13.98 0.89 -19.73
CA LYS A 169 -13.18 -0.29 -19.37
C LYS A 169 -13.03 -1.30 -20.51
N LEU A 170 -14.06 -1.47 -21.35
CA LEU A 170 -13.96 -2.32 -22.54
C LEU A 170 -12.99 -1.69 -23.55
N ASP A 171 -13.10 -0.39 -23.79
CA ASP A 171 -12.24 0.34 -24.72
C ASP A 171 -10.76 0.29 -24.30
N SER A 172 -10.46 0.35 -23.00
CA SER A 172 -9.09 0.24 -22.49
C SER A 172 -8.47 -1.16 -22.59
N ASN A 173 -9.29 -2.21 -22.74
CA ASN A 173 -8.81 -3.59 -22.94
C ASN A 173 -8.50 -3.89 -24.42
N HIS A 174 -8.74 -2.95 -25.33
CA HIS A 174 -8.51 -3.06 -26.77
C HIS A 174 -7.26 -2.31 -27.25
N LEU A 175 -6.35 -1.91 -26.34
CA LEU A 175 -5.10 -1.20 -26.66
C LEU A 175 -3.86 -2.12 -26.73
N ASP A 176 -4.06 -3.41 -27.01
CA ASP A 176 -3.02 -4.36 -27.42
C ASP A 176 -3.10 -4.67 -28.93
#